data_AF-A0A1B3E9E6-F1
#
_entry.id   AF-A0A1B3E9E6-F1
#
_cell.length_a   1.000
_cell.length_b   1.000
_cell.length_c   1.000
_cell.angle_alpha   90.00
_cell.angle_beta   90.00
_cell.angle_gamma   90.00
#
_symmetry.space_group_name_H-M   'P 1'
#
loop_
_entity.id
_entity.type
_entity.pdbx_description
1 polymer ?
#
loop_
_entity_poly.entity_id
_entity_poly.type
_entity_poly.pdbx_seq_one_letter_code
_entity_poly.pdbx_strand_id
1 'polypeptide(L)' 'MRNPPILAQYQRLKASGRKSKVAIVICMRKLLVILNAMIRDQAHFRSQNA' A
#
# COMPACT_ATOMS: atom_id res chain seq x y z
N MET A 1 16.11 0.15 4.34
CA MET A 1 14.76 -0.45 4.19
C MET A 1 14.00 0.29 3.08
N ARG A 2 14.00 -0.24 1.86
CA ARG A 2 13.14 0.24 0.77
C ARG A 2 11.88 -0.63 0.83
N ASN A 3 10.68 -0.05 0.83
CA ASN A 3 9.43 -0.81 0.65
C ASN A 3 9.05 -0.79 -0.84
N PRO A 4 9.55 -1.74 -1.66
CA PRO A 4 9.30 -1.76 -3.10
C PRO A 4 7.83 -1.69 -3.52
N PRO A 5 6.85 -2.33 -2.84
CA PRO A 5 5.47 -2.36 -3.33
C PRO A 5 4.75 -1.01 -3.18
N ILE A 6 5.06 -0.26 -2.11
CA ILE A 6 4.46 1.07 -1.88
C ILE A 6 5.01 2.06 -2.89
N LEU A 7 6.32 2.01 -3.15
CA LEU A 7 6.97 2.86 -4.13
C LEU A 7 6.47 2.58 -5.56
N ALA A 8 6.30 1.31 -5.93
CA ALA A 8 5.74 0.94 -7.24
C ALA A 8 4.30 1.45 -7.41
N GLN A 9 3.46 1.35 -6.37
CA GLN A 9 2.10 1.87 -6.40
C GLN A 9 2.11 3.41 -6.53
N TYR A 10 2.96 4.09 -5.77
CA TYR A 10 3.13 5.54 -5.84
C TYR A 10 3.59 6.00 -7.23
N GLN A 11 4.58 5.32 -7.83
CA GLN A 11 5.08 5.60 -9.17
C GLN A 11 4.00 5.39 -10.24
N ARG A 12 3.24 4.29 -10.18
CA ARG A 12 2.10 4.06 -11.10
C ARG A 12 1.04 5.15 -10.98
N LEU A 13 0.73 5.57 -9.76
CA LEU A 13 -0.25 6.64 -9.52
C LEU A 13 0.25 8.00 -10.02
N LYS A 14 1.54 8.30 -9.84
CA LYS A 14 2.16 9.51 -10.38
C LYS A 14 2.19 9.50 -11.91
N ALA A 15 2.49 8.35 -12.53
CA ALA A 15 2.46 8.18 -13.98
C ALA A 15 1.04 8.35 -14.57
N SER A 16 0.00 8.01 -13.80
CA SER A 16 -1.41 8.26 -14.18
C SER A 16 -1.87 9.72 -14.02
N GLY A 17 -0.97 10.66 -13.73
CA GLY A 17 -1.30 12.09 -13.59
C GLY A 17 -2.00 12.47 -12.28
N ARG A 18 -2.02 11.58 -11.28
CA ARG A 18 -2.67 11.85 -9.98
C ARG A 18 -1.82 12.81 -9.14
N LYS A 19 -2.47 13.75 -8.44
CA LYS A 19 -1.82 14.62 -7.44
C LYS A 19 -1.08 13.77 -6.40
N SER A 20 0.12 14.18 -5.99
CA SER A 20 0.96 13.46 -5.03
C SER A 20 0.24 13.12 -3.72
N LYS A 21 -0.61 14.02 -3.22
CA LYS A 21 -1.43 13.78 -2.02
C LYS A 21 -2.39 12.61 -2.21
N VAL A 22 -3.05 12.51 -3.37
CA VAL A 22 -3.97 11.42 -3.71
C VAL A 22 -3.23 10.10 -3.82
N ALA A 23 -2.02 10.11 -4.39
CA ALA A 23 -1.21 8.90 -4.49
C ALA A 23 -0.86 8.32 -3.10
N ILE A 24 -0.53 9.18 -2.14
CA ILE A 24 -0.25 8.76 -0.75
C ILE A 24 -1.51 8.23 -0.07
N VAL A 25 -2.64 8.92 -0.20
CA VAL A 25 -3.92 8.50 0.40
C VAL A 25 -4.36 7.13 -0.13
N ILE A 26 -4.17 6.85 -1.43
CA ILE A 26 -4.45 5.54 -2.02
C ILE A 26 -3.54 4.45 -1.43
N CYS A 27 -2.24 4.74 -1.27
CA CYS A 27 -1.30 3.81 -0.65
C CYS A 27 -1.71 3.49 0.80
N MET A 28 -2.05 4.52 1.59
CA MET A 28 -2.54 4.36 2.96
C MET A 28 -3.82 3.53 3.03
N ARG A 29 -4.80 3.81 2.16
CA ARG A 29 -6.05 3.04 2.12
C ARG A 29 -5.81 1.56 1.84
N LYS A 30 -4.88 1.23 0.94
CA LYS A 30 -4.48 -0.16 0.67
C LYS A 30 -3.87 -0.83 1.90
N LEU A 31 -3.00 -0.14 2.65
CA LEU A 31 -2.43 -0.65 3.89
C LEU A 31 -3.50 -0.90 4.96
N LEU A 32 -4.41 0.05 5.16
CA LEU A 32 -5.51 -0.09 6.12
C LEU A 32 -6.45 -1.24 5.76
N VAL A 33 -6.73 -1.45 4.47
CA VAL A 33 -7.55 -2.58 4.01
C VAL A 33 -6.87 -3.92 4.31
N ILE A 34 -5.56 -4.02 4.06
CA ILE A 34 -4.79 -5.23 4.38
C ILE A 34 -4.80 -5.48 5.89
N LEU A 35 -4.58 -4.44 6.69
CA LEU A 35 -4.60 -4.53 8.15
C LEU A 35 -5.98 -4.95 8.66
N ASN A 36 -7.05 -4.36 8.13
CA ASN A 36 -8.41 -4.70 8.51
C ASN A 36 -8.75 -6.16 8.15
N ALA A 37 -8.28 -6.64 7.00
CA ALA A 37 -8.41 -8.05 6.63
C ALA A 37 -7.62 -8.96 7.58
N MET A 38 -6.38 -8.61 7.94
CA MET A 38 -5.57 -9.36 8.90
C MET A 38 -6.22 -9.48 10.27
N ILE A 39 -6.78 -8.38 10.79
CA ILE A 39 -7.47 -8.36 12.08
C ILE A 39 -8.71 -9.26 12.04
N ARG A 40 -9.52 -9.15 10.99
CA ARG A 40 -10.71 -9.99 10.79
C ARG A 40 -10.35 -11.47 10.71
N ASP A 41 -9.28 -11.79 9.99
CA ASP A 41 -8.89 -13.16 9.70
C ASP A 41 -7.95 -13.73 10.80
N GLN A 42 -7.71 -12.98 11.89
CA GLN A 42 -6.73 -13.29 12.96
C GLN A 42 -5.35 -13.69 12.40
N ALA A 43 -5.01 -13.18 11.22
CA ALA A 43 -3.82 -13.56 10.49
C ALA A 43 -2.65 -12.64 10.89
N HIS A 44 -1.52 -13.24 11.25
CA HIS A 44 -0.30 -12.49 11.49
C HIS A 44 0.20 -11.81 10.21
N PHE A 45 0.77 -10.60 10.36
CA PHE A 45 1.38 -9.87 9.26
C PHE A 45 2.49 -10.73 8.62
N ARG A 46 2.24 -11.21 7.40
CA ARG A 46 3.22 -11.92 6.60
C ARG A 46 3.84 -10.93 5.62
N SER A 47 5.06 -10.47 5.92
CA SER A 47 5.84 -9.61 5.04
C SER A 47 6.17 -10.37 3.74
N GLN A 48 5.35 -10.21 2.70
CA GLN A 48 5.65 -10.72 1.36
C GLN A 48 6.74 -9.86 0.72
N ASN A 49 7.97 -10.03 1.20
CA ASN A 49 9.18 -9.60 0.50
C ASN A 49 9.62 -10.79 -0.38
N ALA A 50 9.12 -10.83 -1.61
CA ALA A 50 9.67 -11.64 -2.69
C ALA A 50 10.51 -10.74 -3.59
#